data_AF-A0A9E3VZX9-F1
#
_entry.id   AF-A0A9E3VZX9-F1
#
_cell.length_a   1.000
_cell.length_b   1.000
_cell.length_c   1.000
_cell.angle_alpha   90.00
_cell.angle_beta   90.00
_cell.angle_gamma   90.00
#
_symmetry.space_group_name_H-M   'P 1'
#
loop_
_entity.id
_entity.type
_entity.pdbx_description
1 polymer ?
#
loop_
_entity_poly.entity_id
_entity_poly.type
_entity_poly.pdbx_seq_one_letter_code
_entity_poly.pdbx_strand_id
1 'polypeptide(L)'
;SLNLGGSDAPITVSFDWKYPLSNNAAFLLLGILLSCLGLFYWLVFEIGKNYSSFRPRRLNLFLLVLAAVILARLLIYQLLQHQLLFQSELFDSIIISLGFLNLSFGMLAIDVFNFLVIAIVFHTFFPTYRLTIRQFWRDLYCALLTIFLFGIYVYFVKQLIFETKAPLSFTELYSFNLFSYFIFLYISLISISTYIIFQKLFVIFNKKEDNKYSAIALFVTLNILLVVGFHTIQFNILLISIVFILLYSLFIIFYDRNRSTFNQIVNTWSLLLFAGLLSFLFYVENTKKSDSEQQLTALQLSMEADPMFEFVYKSVYADIHSDSIIHDLIENRQFDQYTLEDEIARHLQVNYTHKYLDKYNMSVTVCDQDDELLIKPGDFLTNCQTYFLQAADEIGMKSNISPELYYMEDNLLGTYYLAVIQMNNNESAANATTIFIEFYFKYIPEGLGYPELLIDESKGFTKLLSKYSLANYQDSVLIYKFGNYFYPSRLNIFSFDSNGIAYQNGYRHYHIVSEEGRGLVVSKPQKNLIDIVAPFSYFSFLLAVLGFLIIGIGFYRKQLLSDLSSFRFRLQIFSLTTLMLSFVIIGIIST
;
A
#
# COMPACT_ATOMS: atom_id res chain seq x y z
N SER A 1 35.73 -2.84 -14.20
CA SER A 1 37.15 -3.25 -14.22
C SER A 1 37.19 -4.76 -14.15
N LEU A 2 37.86 -5.44 -15.09
CA LEU A 2 38.02 -6.89 -15.08
C LEU A 2 39.30 -7.24 -14.32
N ASN A 3 39.16 -7.87 -13.16
CA ASN A 3 40.27 -8.53 -12.48
C ASN A 3 40.19 -10.03 -12.84
N LEU A 4 41.23 -10.54 -13.50
CA LEU A 4 41.37 -11.97 -13.81
C LEU A 4 42.30 -12.61 -12.77
N GLY A 5 41.73 -13.52 -11.96
CA GLY A 5 42.47 -14.37 -11.04
C GLY A 5 41.77 -15.71 -10.83
N GLY A 6 42.32 -16.77 -11.44
CA GLY A 6 42.49 -18.11 -10.88
C GLY A 6 41.28 -18.97 -10.44
N SER A 7 41.07 -20.05 -11.21
CA SER A 7 40.62 -21.42 -10.85
C SER A 7 39.19 -21.67 -10.32
N ASP A 8 38.44 -22.41 -11.14
CA ASP A 8 37.35 -23.35 -10.81
C ASP A 8 36.21 -22.90 -9.88
N ALA A 9 35.48 -21.87 -10.31
CA ALA A 9 34.11 -21.61 -9.86
C ALA A 9 33.19 -21.43 -11.07
N PRO A 10 31.91 -21.88 -11.04
CA PRO A 10 30.98 -21.60 -12.11
C PRO A 10 30.91 -20.09 -12.29
N ILE A 11 31.19 -19.64 -13.52
CA ILE A 11 31.14 -18.23 -13.89
C ILE A 11 29.67 -17.79 -13.77
N THR A 12 29.27 -17.34 -12.59
CA THR A 12 28.06 -16.55 -12.41
C THR A 12 28.39 -15.18 -12.98
N VAL A 13 28.03 -14.96 -14.24
CA VAL A 13 28.04 -13.64 -14.84
C VAL A 13 26.93 -12.82 -14.17
N SER A 14 27.25 -12.19 -13.04
CA SER A 14 26.44 -11.12 -12.49
C SER A 14 26.70 -9.88 -13.34
N PHE A 15 25.78 -9.59 -14.26
CA PHE A 15 25.76 -8.29 -14.90
C PHE A 15 25.34 -7.27 -13.84
N ASP A 16 26.31 -6.52 -13.31
CA ASP A 16 26.05 -5.28 -12.60
C ASP A 16 25.60 -4.23 -13.61
N TRP A 17 24.30 -4.20 -13.88
CA TRP A 17 23.70 -3.13 -14.67
C TRP A 17 23.71 -1.87 -13.82
N LYS A 18 24.66 -0.98 -14.13
CA LYS A 18 24.88 0.31 -13.45
C LYS A 18 23.71 1.32 -13.59
N TYR A 19 22.58 0.90 -14.16
CA TYR A 19 21.36 1.69 -14.30
C TYR A 19 20.14 0.81 -14.00
N PRO A 20 19.34 1.12 -12.96
CA PRO A 20 18.08 0.43 -12.71
C PRO A 20 17.15 0.60 -13.90
N LEU A 21 16.41 -0.45 -14.25
CA LEU A 21 15.47 -0.42 -15.36
C LEU A 21 14.40 0.64 -15.07
N SER A 22 14.17 1.58 -16.00
CA SER A 22 13.10 2.57 -15.82
C SER A 22 11.74 1.87 -15.63
N ASN A 23 10.87 2.42 -14.78
CA ASN A 23 9.56 1.85 -14.48
C ASN A 23 8.72 1.58 -15.73
N ASN A 24 8.77 2.49 -16.72
CA ASN A 24 8.05 2.32 -17.99
C ASN A 24 8.56 1.11 -18.79
N ALA A 25 9.87 0.89 -18.84
CA ALA A 25 10.44 -0.28 -19.49
C ALA A 25 10.07 -1.58 -18.76
N ALA A 26 10.00 -1.53 -17.42
CA ALA A 26 9.61 -2.66 -16.59
C ALA A 26 8.15 -3.07 -16.85
N PHE A 27 7.24 -2.09 -16.91
CA PHE A 27 5.83 -2.33 -17.29
C PHE A 27 5.68 -2.88 -18.71
N LEU A 28 6.48 -2.39 -19.67
CA LEU A 28 6.44 -2.87 -21.05
C LEU A 28 6.90 -4.34 -21.13
N LEU A 29 8.00 -4.69 -20.46
CA LEU A 29 8.48 -6.07 -20.37
C LEU A 29 7.46 -6.99 -19.68
N LEU A 30 6.81 -6.53 -18.60
CA LEU A 30 5.73 -7.27 -17.96
C LEU A 30 4.56 -7.51 -18.93
N GLY A 31 4.18 -6.50 -19.71
CA GLY A 31 3.15 -6.62 -20.75
C GLY A 31 3.52 -7.64 -21.83
N ILE A 32 4.78 -7.65 -22.29
CA ILE A 32 5.29 -8.66 -23.24
C ILE A 32 5.20 -10.06 -22.61
N LEU A 33 5.64 -10.21 -21.36
CA LEU A 33 5.59 -11.49 -20.66
C LEU A 33 4.15 -12.02 -20.54
N LEU A 34 3.19 -11.17 -20.15
CA LEU A 34 1.77 -11.53 -20.09
C LEU A 34 1.21 -11.91 -21.47
N SER A 35 1.61 -11.20 -22.54
CA SER A 35 1.23 -11.53 -23.91
C SER A 35 1.78 -12.89 -24.35
N CYS A 36 3.06 -13.15 -24.09
CA CYS A 36 3.70 -14.44 -24.34
C CYS A 36 3.01 -15.58 -23.60
N LEU A 37 2.65 -15.38 -22.32
CA LEU A 37 1.86 -16.35 -21.55
C LEU A 37 0.49 -16.59 -22.16
N GLY A 38 -0.20 -15.53 -22.57
CA GLY A 38 -1.49 -15.64 -23.27
C GLY A 38 -1.39 -16.45 -24.57
N LEU A 39 -0.37 -16.18 -25.38
CA LEU A 39 -0.09 -16.93 -26.61
C LEU A 39 0.26 -18.39 -26.31
N PHE A 40 1.06 -18.65 -25.28
CA PHE A 40 1.39 -20.00 -24.83
C PHE A 40 0.14 -20.78 -24.43
N TYR A 41 -0.73 -20.21 -23.59
CA TYR A 41 -1.99 -20.85 -23.20
C TYR A 41 -2.93 -21.08 -24.39
N TRP A 42 -2.99 -20.13 -25.32
CA TRP A 42 -3.78 -20.28 -26.54
C TRP A 42 -3.24 -21.40 -27.45
N LEU A 43 -1.92 -21.50 -27.61
CA LEU A 43 -1.28 -22.55 -28.40
C LEU A 43 -1.49 -23.93 -27.77
N VAL A 44 -1.26 -24.05 -26.47
CA VAL A 44 -1.56 -25.25 -25.66
C VAL A 44 -3.02 -25.67 -25.84
N PHE A 45 -3.94 -24.70 -25.86
CA PHE A 45 -5.35 -24.93 -26.10
C PHE A 45 -5.65 -25.46 -27.51
N GLU A 46 -5.11 -24.85 -28.57
CA GLU A 46 -5.34 -25.32 -29.95
C GLU A 46 -4.72 -26.70 -30.22
N ILE A 47 -3.54 -26.98 -29.65
CA ILE A 47 -2.95 -28.33 -29.71
C ILE A 47 -3.87 -29.34 -29.01
N GLY A 48 -4.32 -29.01 -27.79
CA GLY A 48 -5.22 -29.87 -27.02
C GLY A 48 -6.51 -30.19 -27.79
N LYS A 49 -7.07 -29.22 -28.50
CA LYS A 49 -8.28 -29.39 -29.31
C LYS A 49 -8.08 -30.32 -30.51
N ASN A 50 -6.91 -30.28 -31.15
CA ASN A 50 -6.60 -31.08 -32.33
C ASN A 50 -6.15 -32.51 -31.99
N TYR A 51 -5.65 -32.76 -30.78
CA TYR A 51 -5.15 -34.08 -30.38
C TYR A 51 -6.28 -35.06 -30.05
N SER A 52 -6.25 -36.25 -30.66
CA SER A 52 -7.31 -37.26 -30.59
C SER A 52 -7.63 -37.77 -29.17
N SER A 53 -6.64 -37.82 -28.27
CA SER A 53 -6.82 -38.20 -26.85
C SER A 53 -7.62 -37.20 -26.02
N PHE A 54 -7.61 -35.92 -26.39
CA PHE A 54 -8.28 -34.84 -25.64
C PHE A 54 -9.64 -34.46 -26.26
N ARG A 55 -9.84 -34.82 -27.54
CA ARG A 55 -11.05 -34.56 -28.33
C ARG A 55 -12.38 -35.03 -27.71
N PRO A 56 -12.49 -36.19 -27.02
CA PRO A 56 -13.79 -36.66 -26.53
C PRO A 56 -14.17 -36.20 -25.10
N ARG A 57 -13.26 -35.57 -24.33
CA ARG A 57 -13.51 -35.22 -22.91
C ARG A 57 -13.06 -33.79 -22.59
N ARG A 58 -14.04 -32.86 -22.52
CA ARG A 58 -13.82 -31.44 -22.13
C ARG A 58 -13.06 -31.28 -20.81
N LEU A 59 -13.18 -32.23 -19.89
CA LEU A 59 -12.41 -32.26 -18.63
C LEU A 59 -10.89 -32.37 -18.87
N ASN A 60 -10.46 -33.18 -19.83
CA ASN A 60 -9.03 -33.37 -20.09
C ASN A 60 -8.39 -32.09 -20.66
N LEU A 61 -9.16 -31.31 -21.44
CA LEU A 61 -8.73 -29.99 -21.91
C LEU A 61 -8.58 -29.00 -20.75
N PHE A 62 -9.53 -28.99 -19.79
CA PHE A 62 -9.40 -28.18 -18.58
C PHE A 62 -8.17 -28.57 -17.76
N LEU A 63 -7.94 -29.87 -17.53
CA LEU A 63 -6.78 -30.36 -16.79
C LEU A 63 -5.45 -30.05 -17.49
N LEU A 64 -5.41 -30.10 -18.82
CA LEU A 64 -4.23 -29.78 -19.62
C LEU A 64 -3.87 -28.29 -19.50
N VAL A 65 -4.85 -27.38 -19.59
CA VAL A 65 -4.59 -25.95 -19.42
C VAL A 65 -4.21 -25.62 -17.98
N LEU A 66 -4.85 -26.26 -16.99
CA LEU A 66 -4.49 -26.10 -15.58
C LEU A 66 -3.06 -26.58 -15.31
N ALA A 67 -2.65 -27.71 -15.87
CA ALA A 67 -1.26 -28.18 -15.80
C ALA A 67 -0.29 -27.20 -16.48
N ALA A 68 -0.66 -26.62 -17.63
CA ALA A 68 0.16 -25.62 -18.32
C ALA A 68 0.32 -24.33 -17.51
N VAL A 69 -0.72 -23.87 -16.81
CA VAL A 69 -0.64 -22.70 -15.92
C VAL A 69 0.30 -22.98 -14.73
N ILE A 70 0.19 -24.15 -14.11
CA ILE A 70 1.09 -24.54 -13.00
C ILE A 70 2.53 -24.65 -13.48
N LEU A 71 2.77 -25.30 -14.63
CA LEU A 71 4.10 -25.40 -15.22
C LEU A 71 4.68 -24.04 -15.59
N ALA A 72 3.89 -23.16 -16.20
CA ALA A 72 4.32 -21.79 -16.51
C ALA A 72 4.71 -21.03 -15.24
N ARG A 73 3.95 -21.16 -14.16
CA ARG A 73 4.29 -20.54 -12.87
C ARG A 73 5.60 -21.07 -12.29
N LEU A 74 5.80 -22.39 -12.31
CA LEU A 74 7.04 -23.02 -11.84
C LEU A 74 8.25 -22.59 -12.68
N LEU A 75 8.10 -22.53 -14.00
CA LEU A 75 9.16 -22.07 -14.91
C LEU A 75 9.51 -20.61 -14.68
N ILE A 76 8.52 -19.73 -14.48
CA ILE A 76 8.78 -18.32 -14.17
C ILE A 76 9.57 -18.19 -12.86
N TYR A 77 9.15 -18.92 -11.83
CA TYR A 77 9.81 -18.89 -10.54
C TYR A 77 11.27 -19.41 -10.61
N GLN A 78 11.53 -20.50 -11.33
CA GLN A 78 12.86 -21.11 -11.39
C GLN A 78 13.81 -20.44 -12.39
N LEU A 79 13.33 -20.05 -13.58
CA LEU A 79 14.18 -19.62 -14.70
C LEU A 79 14.28 -18.11 -14.84
N LEU A 80 13.23 -17.36 -14.48
CA LEU A 80 13.21 -15.90 -14.69
C LEU A 80 13.61 -15.07 -13.47
N GLN A 81 13.78 -15.69 -12.29
CA GLN A 81 14.18 -14.98 -11.06
C GLN A 81 15.50 -14.19 -11.19
N HIS A 82 16.39 -14.61 -12.09
CA HIS A 82 17.70 -13.97 -12.32
C HIS A 82 17.69 -12.97 -13.49
N GLN A 83 16.54 -12.73 -14.12
CA GLN A 83 16.44 -11.83 -15.27
C GLN A 83 16.18 -10.38 -14.85
N LEU A 84 16.58 -9.46 -15.73
CA LEU A 84 16.53 -8.00 -15.55
C LEU A 84 15.16 -7.47 -15.07
N LEU A 85 14.06 -8.11 -15.48
CA LEU A 85 12.70 -7.73 -15.05
C LEU A 85 12.48 -7.95 -13.55
N PHE A 86 13.00 -9.05 -12.99
CA PHE A 86 12.80 -9.44 -11.59
C PHE A 86 13.69 -8.66 -10.61
N GLN A 87 14.64 -7.87 -11.14
CA GLN A 87 15.47 -6.93 -10.38
C GLN A 87 14.92 -5.49 -10.40
N SER A 88 13.77 -5.27 -11.05
CA SER A 88 13.13 -3.95 -11.11
C SER A 88 12.25 -3.67 -9.88
N GLU A 89 11.94 -2.39 -9.65
CA GLU A 89 11.04 -1.94 -8.56
C GLU A 89 9.66 -2.63 -8.55
N LEU A 90 9.21 -3.17 -9.69
CA LEU A 90 7.96 -3.94 -9.79
C LEU A 90 7.99 -5.25 -9.00
N PHE A 91 9.18 -5.84 -8.86
CA PHE A 91 9.36 -7.12 -8.20
C PHE A 91 9.94 -6.98 -6.78
N ASP A 92 10.24 -5.76 -6.36
CA ASP A 92 10.55 -5.43 -4.97
C ASP A 92 9.29 -5.45 -4.08
N SER A 93 9.47 -5.82 -2.82
CA SER A 93 8.41 -5.87 -1.80
C SER A 93 8.01 -4.49 -1.26
N ILE A 94 8.56 -3.41 -1.83
CA ILE A 94 8.36 -2.05 -1.35
C ILE A 94 6.89 -1.62 -1.52
N ILE A 95 6.27 -1.97 -2.65
CA ILE A 95 4.93 -1.50 -3.04
C ILE A 95 3.83 -2.39 -2.44
N ILE A 96 4.03 -3.70 -2.47
CA ILE A 96 3.12 -4.73 -1.95
C ILE A 96 3.97 -5.85 -1.35
N SER A 97 3.64 -6.26 -0.13
CA SER A 97 4.27 -7.41 0.52
C SER A 97 3.21 -8.34 1.11
N LEU A 98 2.70 -9.28 0.31
CA LEU A 98 1.85 -10.34 0.85
C LEU A 98 2.72 -11.47 1.40
N GLY A 99 2.95 -11.47 2.71
CA GLY A 99 3.87 -12.39 3.40
C GLY A 99 3.52 -13.89 3.31
N PHE A 100 2.26 -14.25 3.04
CA PHE A 100 1.86 -15.66 2.90
C PHE A 100 2.37 -16.31 1.59
N LEU A 101 2.63 -15.52 0.54
CA LEU A 101 3.00 -16.02 -0.79
C LEU A 101 4.27 -15.37 -1.36
N ASN A 102 4.93 -14.48 -0.60
CA ASN A 102 6.05 -13.65 -1.05
C ASN A 102 5.76 -12.98 -2.42
N LEU A 103 4.52 -12.48 -2.57
CA LEU A 103 4.07 -11.84 -3.80
C LEU A 103 4.54 -10.39 -3.84
N SER A 104 5.41 -10.09 -4.80
CA SER A 104 5.65 -8.72 -5.25
C SER A 104 4.56 -8.26 -6.23
N PHE A 105 4.55 -6.96 -6.54
CA PHE A 105 3.55 -6.37 -7.43
C PHE A 105 3.53 -7.02 -8.83
N GLY A 106 4.71 -7.27 -9.41
CA GLY A 106 4.84 -7.94 -10.71
C GLY A 106 4.41 -9.41 -10.67
N MET A 107 4.72 -10.14 -9.59
CA MET A 107 4.26 -11.53 -9.42
C MET A 107 2.74 -11.62 -9.28
N LEU A 108 2.13 -10.64 -8.62
CA LEU A 108 0.68 -10.52 -8.49
C LEU A 108 0.02 -10.34 -9.85
N ALA A 109 0.59 -9.53 -10.75
CA ALA A 109 0.08 -9.36 -12.11
C ALA A 109 -0.03 -10.70 -12.87
N ILE A 110 1.01 -11.52 -12.77
CA ILE A 110 1.08 -12.85 -13.39
C ILE A 110 0.02 -13.78 -12.79
N ASP A 111 -0.14 -13.78 -11.48
CA ASP A 111 -1.11 -14.66 -10.80
C ASP A 111 -2.56 -14.25 -11.07
N VAL A 112 -2.83 -12.94 -11.13
CA VAL A 112 -4.15 -12.43 -11.52
C VAL A 112 -4.48 -12.83 -12.95
N PHE A 113 -3.52 -12.73 -13.87
CA PHE A 113 -3.69 -13.18 -15.25
C PHE A 113 -3.95 -14.70 -15.34
N ASN A 114 -3.15 -15.50 -14.62
CA ASN A 114 -3.33 -16.95 -14.56
C ASN A 114 -4.70 -17.34 -13.96
N PHE A 115 -5.14 -16.65 -12.91
CA PHE A 115 -6.44 -16.87 -12.29
C PHE A 115 -7.60 -16.55 -13.26
N LEU A 116 -7.48 -15.48 -14.05
CA LEU A 116 -8.44 -15.16 -15.10
C LEU A 116 -8.53 -16.25 -16.16
N VAL A 117 -7.38 -16.76 -16.62
CA VAL A 117 -7.34 -17.87 -17.59
C VAL A 117 -8.01 -19.11 -17.01
N ILE A 118 -7.69 -19.47 -15.76
CA ILE A 118 -8.33 -20.60 -15.06
C ILE A 118 -9.85 -20.41 -14.99
N ALA A 119 -10.33 -19.22 -14.63
CA ALA A 119 -11.75 -18.91 -14.54
C ALA A 119 -12.48 -19.09 -15.88
N ILE A 120 -11.90 -18.56 -16.97
CA ILE A 120 -12.47 -18.66 -18.33
C ILE A 120 -12.49 -20.13 -18.79
N VAL A 121 -11.41 -20.87 -18.58
CA VAL A 121 -11.30 -22.29 -18.99
C VAL A 121 -12.25 -23.15 -18.16
N PHE A 122 -12.36 -22.90 -16.85
CA PHE A 122 -13.33 -23.56 -15.97
C PHE A 122 -14.76 -23.33 -16.45
N HIS A 123 -15.12 -22.08 -16.72
CA HIS A 123 -16.45 -21.75 -17.22
C HIS A 123 -16.77 -22.44 -18.56
N THR A 124 -15.81 -22.45 -19.49
CA THR A 124 -16.00 -23.00 -20.83
C THR A 124 -16.06 -24.53 -20.85
N PHE A 125 -15.10 -25.20 -20.20
CA PHE A 125 -14.83 -26.61 -20.42
C PHE A 125 -15.25 -27.53 -19.27
N PHE A 126 -15.44 -27.00 -18.06
CA PHE A 126 -15.84 -27.85 -16.95
C PHE A 126 -17.21 -28.48 -17.23
N PRO A 127 -17.32 -29.83 -17.17
CA PRO A 127 -18.50 -30.54 -17.63
C PRO A 127 -19.68 -30.31 -16.68
N THR A 128 -20.80 -29.84 -17.23
CA THR A 128 -22.06 -29.64 -16.47
C THR A 128 -22.88 -30.93 -16.32
N TYR A 129 -22.54 -32.01 -17.04
CA TYR A 129 -23.43 -33.14 -17.25
C TYR A 129 -23.00 -34.50 -16.67
N ARG A 130 -21.79 -34.64 -16.09
CA ARG A 130 -21.19 -35.95 -15.72
C ARG A 130 -20.83 -36.15 -14.24
N LEU A 131 -21.46 -35.47 -13.30
CA LEU A 131 -21.35 -35.90 -11.90
C LEU A 131 -22.41 -36.97 -11.64
N THR A 132 -22.01 -38.24 -11.70
CA THR A 132 -22.81 -39.43 -11.34
C THR A 132 -23.02 -39.53 -9.82
N ILE A 133 -23.17 -38.38 -9.16
CA ILE A 133 -23.32 -38.23 -7.72
C ILE A 133 -24.80 -37.95 -7.45
N ARG A 134 -25.35 -38.51 -6.37
CA ARG A 134 -26.72 -38.23 -5.93
C ARG A 134 -26.90 -36.71 -5.76
N GLN A 135 -28.04 -36.17 -6.20
CA GLN A 135 -28.31 -34.73 -6.27
C GLN A 135 -27.93 -33.97 -4.98
N PHE A 136 -28.32 -34.49 -3.82
CA PHE A 136 -27.97 -33.90 -2.52
C PHE A 136 -26.46 -33.70 -2.31
N TRP A 137 -25.64 -34.72 -2.59
CA TRP A 137 -24.19 -34.65 -2.40
C TRP A 137 -23.50 -33.74 -3.40
N ARG A 138 -24.02 -33.66 -4.63
CA ARG A 138 -23.55 -32.69 -5.63
C ARG A 138 -23.82 -31.26 -5.16
N ASP A 139 -25.04 -31.01 -4.68
CA ASP A 139 -25.48 -29.69 -4.24
C ASP A 139 -24.71 -29.28 -2.97
N LEU A 140 -24.55 -30.19 -2.00
CA LEU A 140 -23.70 -29.99 -0.82
C LEU A 140 -22.25 -29.64 -1.20
N TYR A 141 -21.63 -30.40 -2.11
CA TYR A 141 -20.27 -30.15 -2.54
C TYR A 141 -20.12 -28.79 -3.24
N CYS A 142 -21.05 -28.43 -4.12
CA CYS A 142 -21.03 -27.14 -4.81
C CYS A 142 -21.24 -25.99 -3.82
N ALA A 143 -22.16 -26.14 -2.85
CA ALA A 143 -22.40 -25.12 -1.83
C ALA A 143 -21.15 -24.90 -0.96
N LEU A 144 -20.55 -25.98 -0.45
CA LEU A 144 -19.31 -25.91 0.32
C LEU A 144 -18.16 -25.29 -0.49
N LEU A 145 -18.01 -25.68 -1.76
CA LEU A 145 -16.98 -25.14 -2.64
C LEU A 145 -17.21 -23.64 -2.92
N THR A 146 -18.45 -23.21 -3.18
CA THR A 146 -18.78 -21.80 -3.36
C THR A 146 -18.46 -20.98 -2.11
N ILE A 147 -18.81 -21.48 -0.93
CA ILE A 147 -18.52 -20.78 0.34
C ILE A 147 -17.02 -20.73 0.60
N PHE A 148 -16.29 -21.82 0.36
CA PHE A 148 -14.83 -21.86 0.49
C PHE A 148 -14.14 -20.87 -0.45
N LEU A 149 -14.52 -20.84 -1.73
CA LEU A 149 -13.99 -19.90 -2.70
C LEU A 149 -14.35 -18.44 -2.35
N PHE A 150 -15.56 -18.19 -1.82
CA PHE A 150 -15.94 -16.87 -1.34
C PHE A 150 -15.09 -16.42 -0.15
N GLY A 151 -14.84 -17.31 0.81
CA GLY A 151 -13.94 -17.04 1.94
C GLY A 151 -12.52 -16.70 1.49
N ILE A 152 -11.96 -17.46 0.54
CA ILE A 152 -10.65 -17.16 -0.06
C ILE A 152 -10.65 -15.82 -0.77
N TYR A 153 -11.68 -15.54 -1.57
CA TYR A 153 -11.83 -14.26 -2.27
C TYR A 153 -11.84 -13.08 -1.30
N VAL A 154 -12.68 -13.14 -0.26
CA VAL A 154 -12.76 -12.09 0.75
C VAL A 154 -11.41 -11.94 1.46
N TYR A 155 -10.78 -13.03 1.91
CA TYR A 155 -9.48 -12.97 2.55
C TYR A 155 -8.41 -12.32 1.67
N PHE A 156 -8.31 -12.73 0.40
CA PHE A 156 -7.30 -12.22 -0.52
C PHE A 156 -7.50 -10.74 -0.85
N VAL A 157 -8.74 -10.32 -1.12
CA VAL A 157 -9.04 -8.90 -1.40
C VAL A 157 -8.79 -8.03 -0.16
N LYS A 158 -9.15 -8.51 1.05
CA LYS A 158 -8.83 -7.80 2.30
C LYS A 158 -7.32 -7.59 2.46
N GLN A 159 -6.55 -8.68 2.33
CA GLN A 159 -5.11 -8.63 2.50
C GLN A 159 -4.45 -7.70 1.46
N LEU A 160 -4.90 -7.75 0.21
CA LEU A 160 -4.38 -6.90 -0.86
C LEU A 160 -4.66 -5.42 -0.58
N ILE A 161 -5.87 -5.05 -0.16
CA ILE A 161 -6.18 -3.65 0.17
C ILE A 161 -5.35 -3.16 1.36
N PHE A 162 -5.21 -4.00 2.40
CA PHE A 162 -4.51 -3.64 3.63
C PHE A 162 -2.99 -3.48 3.44
N GLU A 163 -2.34 -4.40 2.72
CA GLU A 163 -0.87 -4.47 2.57
C GLU A 163 -0.29 -3.57 1.47
N THR A 164 -1.13 -2.99 0.62
CA THR A 164 -0.65 -2.06 -0.42
C THR A 164 -0.14 -0.78 0.21
N LYS A 165 1.00 -0.24 -0.21
CA LYS A 165 1.45 1.09 0.25
C LYS A 165 0.99 2.24 -0.66
N ALA A 166 0.44 1.90 -1.83
CA ALA A 166 -0.09 2.89 -2.76
C ALA A 166 -1.33 3.59 -2.18
N PRO A 167 -1.52 4.90 -2.43
CA PRO A 167 -2.73 5.61 -2.01
C PRO A 167 -3.94 5.07 -2.77
N LEU A 168 -4.99 4.69 -2.04
CA LEU A 168 -6.25 4.17 -2.57
C LEU A 168 -7.39 5.12 -2.20
N SER A 169 -7.50 6.25 -2.90
CA SER A 169 -8.52 7.29 -2.63
C SER A 169 -9.32 7.70 -3.87
N PHE A 170 -10.60 7.34 -3.94
CA PHE A 170 -11.43 7.68 -5.10
C PHE A 170 -11.80 9.16 -5.24
N THR A 171 -11.48 10.00 -4.24
CA THR A 171 -11.75 11.44 -4.26
C THR A 171 -10.64 12.25 -4.93
N GLU A 172 -9.40 11.79 -4.81
CA GLU A 172 -8.21 12.45 -5.34
C GLU A 172 -7.60 11.61 -6.46
N LEU A 173 -8.38 11.36 -7.52
CA LEU A 173 -7.89 10.58 -8.66
C LEU A 173 -6.65 11.19 -9.32
N TYR A 174 -6.39 12.49 -9.13
CA TYR A 174 -5.21 13.19 -9.68
C TYR A 174 -3.93 12.95 -8.89
N SER A 175 -4.01 12.55 -7.60
CA SER A 175 -2.83 12.25 -6.77
C SER A 175 -2.35 10.80 -6.92
N PHE A 176 -2.94 10.05 -7.87
CA PHE A 176 -2.66 8.64 -8.07
C PHE A 176 -1.38 8.38 -8.85
N ASN A 177 -0.54 7.53 -8.27
CA ASN A 177 0.54 6.88 -9.00
C ASN A 177 -0.02 5.81 -9.94
N LEU A 178 0.70 5.52 -11.04
CA LEU A 178 0.36 4.42 -11.96
C LEU A 178 0.07 3.09 -11.24
N PHE A 179 0.80 2.80 -10.15
CA PHE A 179 0.60 1.62 -9.31
C PHE A 179 -0.81 1.54 -8.69
N SER A 180 -1.40 2.66 -8.26
CA SER A 180 -2.76 2.69 -7.70
C SER A 180 -3.79 2.21 -8.73
N TYR A 181 -3.69 2.66 -9.98
CA TYR A 181 -4.58 2.23 -11.06
C TYR A 181 -4.46 0.73 -11.36
N PHE A 182 -3.23 0.19 -11.38
CA PHE A 182 -3.02 -1.24 -11.57
C PHE A 182 -3.56 -2.07 -10.40
N ILE A 183 -3.46 -1.59 -9.16
CA ILE A 183 -4.06 -2.27 -8.00
C ILE A 183 -5.59 -2.36 -8.16
N PHE A 184 -6.26 -1.27 -8.55
CA PHE A 184 -7.69 -1.30 -8.84
C PHE A 184 -8.05 -2.28 -9.97
N LEU A 185 -7.22 -2.34 -11.02
CA LEU A 185 -7.36 -3.29 -12.11
C LEU A 185 -7.19 -4.74 -11.64
N TYR A 186 -6.18 -5.02 -10.80
CA TYR A 186 -5.94 -6.36 -10.27
C TYR A 186 -7.07 -6.85 -9.38
N ILE A 187 -7.54 -6.02 -8.44
CA ILE A 187 -8.70 -6.33 -7.60
C ILE A 187 -9.91 -6.65 -8.48
N SER A 188 -10.18 -5.82 -9.50
CA SER A 188 -11.32 -6.01 -10.40
C SER A 188 -11.19 -7.26 -11.26
N LEU A 189 -9.98 -7.63 -11.71
CA LEU A 189 -9.72 -8.87 -12.44
C LEU A 189 -9.93 -10.11 -11.55
N ILE A 190 -9.52 -10.06 -10.28
CA ILE A 190 -9.79 -11.14 -9.32
C ILE A 190 -11.30 -11.28 -9.10
N SER A 191 -12.00 -10.16 -8.93
CA SER A 191 -13.45 -10.11 -8.74
C SER A 191 -14.21 -10.68 -9.93
N ILE A 192 -13.91 -10.26 -11.18
CA ILE A 192 -14.59 -10.78 -12.37
C ILE A 192 -14.29 -12.27 -12.58
N SER A 193 -13.06 -12.71 -12.31
CA SER A 193 -12.67 -14.13 -12.41
C SER A 193 -13.44 -14.99 -11.43
N THR A 194 -13.57 -14.53 -10.19
CA THR A 194 -14.36 -15.20 -9.14
C THR A 194 -15.85 -15.25 -9.51
N TYR A 195 -16.39 -14.15 -10.03
CA TYR A 195 -17.77 -14.08 -10.51
C TYR A 195 -18.05 -15.10 -11.64
N ILE A 196 -17.14 -15.23 -12.62
CA ILE A 196 -17.26 -16.20 -13.72
C ILE A 196 -17.29 -17.64 -13.20
N ILE A 197 -16.49 -17.96 -12.18
CA ILE A 197 -16.48 -19.27 -11.52
C ILE A 197 -17.81 -19.51 -10.80
N PHE A 198 -18.31 -18.51 -10.04
CA PHE A 198 -19.60 -18.61 -9.36
C PHE A 198 -20.77 -18.82 -10.32
N GLN A 199 -20.81 -18.11 -11.46
CA GLN A 199 -21.81 -18.36 -12.49
C GLN A 199 -21.79 -19.81 -12.97
N LYS A 200 -20.59 -20.38 -13.18
CA LYS A 200 -20.45 -21.77 -13.65
C LYS A 200 -20.90 -22.78 -12.59
N LEU A 201 -20.47 -22.60 -11.34
CA LEU A 201 -20.87 -23.45 -10.22
C LEU A 201 -22.39 -23.44 -10.03
N PHE A 202 -23.00 -22.27 -10.18
CA PHE A 202 -24.44 -22.11 -10.14
C PHE A 202 -25.16 -22.89 -11.25
N VAL A 203 -24.68 -22.84 -12.50
CA VAL A 203 -25.27 -23.62 -13.60
C VAL A 203 -25.17 -25.13 -13.35
N ILE A 204 -24.11 -25.59 -12.68
CA ILE A 204 -23.93 -26.99 -12.29
C ILE A 204 -24.95 -27.39 -11.20
N PHE A 205 -25.23 -26.48 -10.27
CA PHE A 205 -26.18 -26.66 -9.17
C PHE A 205 -27.63 -26.81 -9.66
N ASN A 206 -28.07 -25.91 -10.54
CA ASN A 206 -29.47 -25.80 -11.00
C ASN A 206 -29.86 -26.74 -12.17
N LYS A 207 -29.26 -27.92 -12.26
CA LYS A 207 -29.45 -28.84 -13.41
C LYS A 207 -30.88 -29.39 -13.57
N LYS A 208 -31.69 -29.45 -12.50
CA LYS A 208 -33.10 -29.90 -12.53
C LYS A 208 -34.00 -28.81 -11.94
N GLU A 209 -34.98 -28.35 -12.72
CA GLU A 209 -35.90 -27.27 -12.34
C GLU A 209 -36.77 -27.60 -11.12
N ASP A 210 -37.12 -28.88 -10.92
CA ASP A 210 -38.08 -29.30 -9.89
C ASP A 210 -37.61 -29.10 -8.44
N ASN A 211 -36.35 -28.72 -8.18
CA ASN A 211 -35.81 -28.67 -6.81
C ASN A 211 -34.92 -27.47 -6.50
N LYS A 212 -35.09 -26.32 -7.18
CA LYS A 212 -34.30 -25.10 -6.95
C LYS A 212 -34.37 -24.61 -5.49
N TYR A 213 -35.53 -24.74 -4.84
CA TYR A 213 -35.75 -24.27 -3.48
C TYR A 213 -35.02 -25.08 -2.40
N SER A 214 -34.89 -26.41 -2.55
CA SER A 214 -34.14 -27.23 -1.59
C SER A 214 -32.64 -26.92 -1.66
N ALA A 215 -32.17 -26.57 -2.84
CA ALA A 215 -30.79 -26.17 -3.10
C ALA A 215 -30.49 -24.78 -2.49
N ILE A 216 -31.41 -23.81 -2.63
CA ILE A 216 -31.33 -22.52 -1.91
C ILE A 216 -31.35 -22.74 -0.41
N ALA A 217 -32.28 -23.54 0.10
CA ALA A 217 -32.42 -23.81 1.52
C ALA A 217 -31.14 -24.42 2.10
N LEU A 218 -30.53 -25.38 1.40
CA LEU A 218 -29.26 -25.99 1.80
C LEU A 218 -28.10 -24.98 1.80
N PHE A 219 -28.03 -24.12 0.78
CA PHE A 219 -27.00 -23.08 0.73
C PHE A 219 -27.15 -22.06 1.87
N VAL A 220 -28.39 -21.60 2.11
CA VAL A 220 -28.70 -20.65 3.18
C VAL A 220 -28.39 -21.26 4.55
N THR A 221 -28.80 -22.52 4.81
CA THR A 221 -28.55 -23.18 6.09
C THR A 221 -27.06 -23.38 6.36
N LEU A 222 -26.26 -23.76 5.35
CA LEU A 222 -24.81 -23.88 5.51
C LEU A 222 -24.13 -22.54 5.81
N ASN A 223 -24.55 -21.46 5.15
CA ASN A 223 -23.98 -20.15 5.44
C ASN A 223 -24.35 -19.66 6.84
N ILE A 224 -25.60 -19.86 7.27
CA ILE A 224 -26.02 -19.53 8.64
C ILE A 224 -25.20 -20.33 9.66
N LEU A 225 -25.02 -21.63 9.44
CA LEU A 225 -24.19 -22.48 10.31
C LEU A 225 -22.74 -22.01 10.38
N LEU A 226 -22.16 -21.53 9.28
CA LEU A 226 -20.81 -20.97 9.29
C LEU A 226 -20.75 -19.66 10.05
N VAL A 227 -21.68 -18.73 9.82
CA VAL A 227 -21.73 -17.45 10.55
C VAL A 227 -21.90 -17.67 12.06
N VAL A 228 -22.75 -18.61 12.46
CA VAL A 228 -22.97 -18.97 13.87
C VAL A 228 -21.78 -19.72 14.46
N GLY A 229 -21.20 -20.67 13.72
CA GLY A 229 -20.05 -21.48 14.16
C GLY A 229 -18.79 -20.66 14.37
N PHE A 230 -18.64 -19.56 13.64
CA PHE A 230 -17.59 -18.59 13.84
C PHE A 230 -18.11 -17.37 14.62
N HIS A 231 -18.65 -17.63 15.82
CA HIS A 231 -19.23 -16.64 16.74
C HIS A 231 -18.29 -15.43 17.05
N THR A 232 -17.00 -15.54 16.73
CA THR A 232 -15.97 -14.52 16.90
C THR A 232 -15.74 -13.62 15.68
N ILE A 233 -16.52 -13.78 14.60
CA ILE A 233 -16.36 -12.98 13.38
C ILE A 233 -16.76 -11.51 13.61
N GLN A 234 -15.94 -10.59 13.07
CA GLN A 234 -16.26 -9.16 13.01
C GLN A 234 -17.60 -8.90 12.28
N PHE A 235 -18.44 -8.02 12.84
CA PHE A 235 -19.76 -7.65 12.29
C PHE A 235 -19.77 -7.37 10.78
N ASN A 236 -18.70 -6.75 10.25
CA ASN A 236 -18.57 -6.44 8.83
C ASN A 236 -18.54 -7.70 7.92
N ILE A 237 -17.91 -8.79 8.37
CA ILE A 237 -17.84 -10.04 7.61
C ILE A 237 -19.20 -10.75 7.62
N LEU A 238 -19.96 -10.63 8.71
CA LEU A 238 -21.34 -11.11 8.80
C LEU A 238 -22.22 -10.39 7.78
N LEU A 239 -22.13 -9.06 7.67
CA LEU A 239 -22.84 -8.27 6.65
C LEU A 239 -22.46 -8.68 5.22
N ILE A 240 -21.16 -8.81 4.93
CA ILE A 240 -20.66 -9.27 3.61
C ILE A 240 -21.26 -10.64 3.25
N SER A 241 -21.31 -11.55 4.23
CA SER A 241 -21.83 -12.91 4.04
C SER A 241 -23.34 -12.90 3.80
N ILE A 242 -24.11 -12.09 4.54
CA ILE A 242 -25.56 -11.94 4.33
C ILE A 242 -25.86 -11.38 2.94
N VAL A 243 -25.14 -10.32 2.53
CA VAL A 243 -25.29 -9.76 1.19
C VAL A 243 -24.99 -10.83 0.15
N PHE A 244 -23.88 -11.56 0.26
CA PHE A 244 -23.54 -12.64 -0.67
C PHE A 244 -24.62 -13.72 -0.78
N ILE A 245 -25.22 -14.12 0.35
CA ILE A 245 -26.34 -15.09 0.37
C ILE A 245 -27.56 -14.54 -0.37
N LEU A 246 -27.93 -13.27 -0.13
CA LEU A 246 -29.03 -12.62 -0.83
C LEU A 246 -28.75 -12.54 -2.34
N LEU A 247 -27.52 -12.18 -2.73
CA LEU A 247 -27.13 -12.11 -4.14
C LEU A 247 -27.23 -13.47 -4.83
N TYR A 248 -26.66 -14.50 -4.19
CA TYR A 248 -26.63 -15.85 -4.75
C TYR A 248 -28.03 -16.47 -4.81
N SER A 249 -28.87 -16.27 -3.78
CA SER A 249 -30.25 -16.75 -3.76
C SER A 249 -31.15 -16.05 -4.78
N LEU A 250 -31.04 -14.72 -4.94
CA LEU A 250 -31.77 -13.98 -5.97
C LEU A 250 -31.38 -14.46 -7.39
N PHE A 251 -30.08 -14.67 -7.62
CA PHE A 251 -29.60 -15.23 -8.88
C PHE A 251 -30.18 -16.63 -9.15
N ILE A 252 -30.28 -17.48 -8.12
CA ILE A 252 -30.90 -18.80 -8.23
C ILE A 252 -32.38 -18.73 -8.61
N ILE A 253 -33.14 -17.81 -8.01
CA ILE A 253 -34.58 -17.67 -8.21
C ILE A 253 -34.90 -17.18 -9.63
N PHE A 254 -34.21 -16.14 -10.10
CA PHE A 254 -34.54 -15.49 -11.36
C PHE A 254 -33.88 -16.12 -12.59
N TYR A 255 -32.83 -16.93 -12.44
CA TYR A 255 -32.22 -17.56 -13.60
C TYR A 255 -33.09 -18.71 -14.16
N ASP A 256 -33.50 -18.56 -15.42
CA ASP A 256 -34.34 -19.50 -16.15
C ASP A 256 -33.63 -19.99 -17.42
N ARG A 257 -33.28 -21.27 -17.45
CA ARG A 257 -32.51 -21.87 -18.54
C ARG A 257 -33.18 -21.73 -19.90
N ASN A 258 -34.51 -21.60 -19.96
CA ASN A 258 -35.25 -21.53 -21.20
C ASN A 258 -35.42 -20.10 -21.74
N ARG A 259 -35.04 -19.06 -20.97
CA ARG A 259 -35.21 -17.64 -21.33
C ARG A 259 -33.86 -16.93 -21.49
N SER A 260 -33.28 -17.00 -22.69
CA SER A 260 -31.96 -16.43 -22.98
C SER A 260 -31.87 -14.92 -22.72
N THR A 261 -32.88 -14.13 -23.09
CA THR A 261 -32.91 -12.68 -22.87
C THR A 261 -33.06 -12.31 -21.40
N PHE A 262 -33.91 -13.03 -20.65
CA PHE A 262 -34.07 -12.81 -19.22
C PHE A 262 -32.78 -13.13 -18.44
N ASN A 263 -32.06 -14.19 -18.84
CA ASN A 263 -30.79 -14.54 -18.24
C ASN A 263 -29.70 -13.48 -18.46
N GLN A 264 -29.70 -12.76 -19.58
CA GLN A 264 -28.77 -11.65 -19.79
C GLN A 264 -29.02 -10.50 -18.81
N ILE A 265 -30.30 -10.20 -18.52
CA ILE A 265 -30.69 -9.21 -17.51
C ILE A 265 -30.23 -9.67 -16.13
N VAL A 266 -30.52 -10.93 -15.75
CA VAL A 266 -30.12 -11.51 -14.46
C VAL A 266 -28.59 -11.52 -14.29
N ASN A 267 -27.83 -11.85 -15.34
CA ASN A 267 -26.37 -11.76 -15.33
C ASN A 267 -25.89 -10.32 -15.12
N THR A 268 -26.46 -9.34 -15.82
CA THR A 268 -26.07 -7.93 -15.68
C THR A 268 -26.35 -7.40 -14.26
N TRP A 269 -27.53 -7.69 -13.71
CA TRP A 269 -27.88 -7.31 -12.34
C TRP A 269 -27.00 -8.00 -11.29
N SER A 270 -26.72 -9.30 -11.45
CA SER A 270 -25.82 -10.00 -10.53
C SER A 270 -24.39 -9.46 -10.56
N LEU A 271 -23.91 -9.00 -11.72
CA LEU A 271 -22.60 -8.34 -11.85
C LEU A 271 -22.58 -7.00 -11.12
N LEU A 272 -23.62 -6.16 -11.28
CA LEU A 272 -23.76 -4.90 -10.56
C LEU A 272 -23.80 -5.11 -9.05
N LEU A 273 -24.53 -6.13 -8.60
CA LEU A 273 -24.59 -6.46 -7.19
C LEU A 273 -23.23 -6.98 -6.65
N PHE A 274 -22.49 -7.75 -7.44
CA PHE A 274 -21.14 -8.17 -7.10
C PHE A 274 -20.17 -6.97 -7.00
N ALA A 275 -20.35 -5.96 -7.85
CA ALA A 275 -19.63 -4.69 -7.74
C ALA A 275 -19.98 -3.94 -6.43
N GLY A 276 -21.24 -3.98 -6.01
CA GLY A 276 -21.68 -3.48 -4.68
C GLY A 276 -20.95 -4.18 -3.53
N LEU A 277 -20.85 -5.51 -3.58
CA LEU A 277 -20.11 -6.29 -2.58
C LEU A 277 -18.63 -5.91 -2.55
N LEU A 278 -17.98 -5.80 -3.71
CA LEU A 278 -16.58 -5.38 -3.81
C LEU A 278 -16.39 -3.97 -3.23
N SER A 279 -17.31 -3.06 -3.53
CA SER A 279 -17.25 -1.67 -3.08
C SER A 279 -17.40 -1.55 -1.57
N PHE A 280 -18.31 -2.32 -0.97
CA PHE A 280 -18.45 -2.41 0.47
C PHE A 280 -17.20 -2.98 1.13
N LEU A 281 -16.65 -4.07 0.57
CA LEU A 281 -15.40 -4.67 1.05
C LEU A 281 -14.24 -3.68 0.99
N PHE A 282 -14.11 -2.95 -0.12
CA PHE A 282 -13.12 -1.91 -0.29
C PHE A 282 -13.27 -0.79 0.73
N TYR A 283 -14.50 -0.29 0.92
CA TYR A 283 -14.77 0.78 1.87
C TYR A 283 -14.37 0.40 3.30
N VAL A 284 -14.76 -0.79 3.75
CA VAL A 284 -14.46 -1.27 5.11
C VAL A 284 -12.95 -1.39 5.32
N GLU A 285 -12.24 -2.09 4.44
CA GLU A 285 -10.81 -2.34 4.63
C GLU A 285 -9.96 -1.09 4.41
N ASN A 286 -10.31 -0.23 3.45
CA ASN A 286 -9.61 1.02 3.24
C ASN A 286 -9.79 1.99 4.43
N THR A 287 -10.96 1.96 5.08
CA THR A 287 -11.18 2.75 6.31
C THR A 287 -10.35 2.20 7.47
N LYS A 288 -10.34 0.87 7.64
CA LYS A 288 -9.51 0.21 8.66
C LYS A 288 -8.03 0.50 8.47
N LYS A 289 -7.53 0.41 7.23
CA LYS A 289 -6.15 0.76 6.89
C LYS A 289 -5.84 2.22 7.22
N SER A 290 -6.71 3.15 6.80
CA SER A 290 -6.55 4.57 7.10
C SER A 290 -6.57 4.88 8.60
N ASP A 291 -7.36 4.14 9.39
CA ASP A 291 -7.38 4.26 10.85
C ASP A 291 -6.06 3.76 11.47
N SER A 292 -5.55 2.60 11.01
CA SER A 292 -4.26 2.08 11.45
C SER A 292 -3.09 2.98 11.04
N GLU A 293 -3.09 3.55 9.84
CA GLU A 293 -2.08 4.52 9.40
C GLU A 293 -2.09 5.79 10.27
N GLN A 294 -3.27 6.29 10.66
CA GLN A 294 -3.39 7.43 11.57
C GLN A 294 -2.80 7.13 12.96
N GLN A 295 -3.07 5.93 13.49
CA GLN A 295 -2.55 5.51 14.79
C GLN A 295 -1.02 5.33 14.76
N LEU A 296 -0.48 4.69 13.71
CA LEU A 296 0.96 4.54 13.53
C LEU A 296 1.65 5.90 13.36
N THR A 297 1.03 6.81 12.63
CA THR A 297 1.53 8.19 12.48
C THR A 297 1.54 8.91 13.83
N ALA A 298 0.48 8.79 14.62
CA ALA A 298 0.43 9.38 15.95
C ALA A 298 1.49 8.80 16.89
N LEU A 299 1.73 7.49 16.84
CA LEU A 299 2.80 6.83 17.59
C LEU A 299 4.19 7.35 17.16
N GLN A 300 4.43 7.47 15.85
CA GLN A 300 5.70 7.99 15.33
C GLN A 300 5.94 9.45 15.74
N LEU A 301 4.89 10.26 15.81
CA LEU A 301 4.96 11.66 16.21
C LEU A 301 5.00 11.87 17.73
N SER A 302 4.53 10.89 18.51
CA SER A 302 4.64 10.90 19.98
C SER A 302 5.96 10.31 20.47
N MET A 303 6.76 9.71 19.60
CA MET A 303 8.08 9.21 19.97
C MET A 303 9.02 10.39 20.20
N GLU A 304 9.42 10.56 21.46
CA GLU A 304 10.35 11.58 21.91
C GLU A 304 11.76 11.27 21.37
N ALA A 305 12.31 10.11 21.72
CA ALA A 305 13.60 9.63 21.21
C ALA A 305 13.47 8.69 19.99
N ASP A 306 14.44 8.74 19.06
CA ASP A 306 14.65 7.76 17.97
C ASP A 306 15.76 6.77 18.38
N PRO A 307 15.42 5.56 18.87
CA PRO A 307 16.43 4.60 19.34
C PRO A 307 17.34 4.09 18.22
N MET A 308 16.87 4.11 16.97
CA MET A 308 17.69 3.72 15.83
C MET A 308 18.72 4.79 15.51
N PHE A 309 18.34 6.08 15.62
CA PHE A 309 19.30 7.18 15.55
C PHE A 309 20.37 7.04 16.62
N GLU A 310 19.99 6.86 17.89
CA GLU A 310 20.94 6.74 19.01
C GLU A 310 21.91 5.55 18.84
N PHE A 311 21.39 4.42 18.35
CA PHE A 311 22.19 3.24 18.05
C PHE A 311 23.19 3.47 16.90
N VAL A 312 22.75 4.10 15.81
CA VAL A 312 23.64 4.43 14.68
C VAL A 312 24.67 5.48 15.10
N TYR A 313 24.24 6.52 15.83
CA TYR A 313 25.10 7.60 16.30
C TYR A 313 26.25 7.08 17.15
N LYS A 314 26.03 6.05 17.98
CA LYS A 314 27.09 5.42 18.77
C LYS A 314 28.33 5.03 17.95
N SER A 315 28.12 4.47 16.76
CA SER A 315 29.21 4.11 15.86
C SER A 315 29.88 5.35 15.25
N VAL A 316 29.07 6.35 14.86
CA VAL A 316 29.54 7.59 14.28
C VAL A 316 30.36 8.42 15.27
N TYR A 317 29.96 8.47 16.55
CA TYR A 317 30.71 9.16 17.60
C TYR A 317 32.15 8.62 17.72
N ALA A 318 32.32 7.28 17.72
CA ALA A 318 33.65 6.67 17.81
C ALA A 318 34.53 7.01 16.59
N ASP A 319 33.92 7.05 15.40
CA ASP A 319 34.63 7.41 14.17
C ASP A 319 35.01 8.90 14.14
N ILE A 320 34.11 9.80 14.57
CA ILE A 320 34.37 11.25 14.66
C ILE A 320 35.44 11.55 15.70
N HIS A 321 35.37 10.95 16.88
CA HIS A 321 36.31 11.21 17.97
C HIS A 321 37.76 10.81 17.61
N SER A 322 37.92 9.82 16.71
CA SER A 322 39.23 9.34 16.23
C SER A 322 39.65 9.91 14.88
N ASP A 323 38.88 10.84 14.30
CA ASP A 323 39.13 11.38 12.96
C ASP A 323 40.29 12.38 12.96
N SER A 324 41.41 11.97 12.36
CA SER A 324 42.61 12.79 12.21
C SER A 324 42.38 14.11 11.47
N ILE A 325 41.41 14.18 10.55
CA ILE A 325 41.12 15.40 9.78
C ILE A 325 40.45 16.43 10.68
N ILE A 326 39.52 16.00 11.54
CA ILE A 326 38.83 16.89 12.48
C ILE A 326 39.84 17.41 13.52
N HIS A 327 40.72 16.55 14.04
CA HIS A 327 41.81 16.97 14.93
C HIS A 327 42.73 18.00 14.25
N ASP A 328 43.14 17.77 13.00
CA ASP A 328 44.00 18.70 12.26
C ASP A 328 43.31 20.06 11.99
N LEU A 329 42.01 20.06 11.69
CA LEU A 329 41.23 21.30 11.50
C LEU A 329 41.14 22.13 12.79
N ILE A 330 41.06 21.47 13.95
CA ILE A 330 40.99 22.14 15.27
C ILE A 330 42.36 22.67 15.70
N GLU A 331 43.43 21.92 15.44
CA GLU A 331 44.80 22.32 15.77
C GLU A 331 45.33 23.42 14.83
N ASN A 332 45.07 23.32 13.52
CA ASN A 332 45.53 24.27 12.50
C ASN A 332 44.50 25.39 12.25
N ARG A 333 44.23 26.22 13.27
CA ARG A 333 43.31 27.38 13.22
C ARG A 333 43.71 28.50 12.25
N GLN A 334 43.83 28.20 10.96
CA GLN A 334 44.08 29.17 9.90
C GLN A 334 42.79 29.81 9.37
N PHE A 335 41.64 29.36 9.88
CA PHE A 335 40.30 29.74 9.47
C PHE A 335 39.61 30.57 10.56
N ASP A 336 38.77 31.52 10.15
CA ASP A 336 37.84 32.19 11.06
C ASP A 336 36.80 31.17 11.58
N GLN A 337 36.27 31.35 12.79
CA GLN A 337 35.40 30.37 13.49
C GLN A 337 34.24 29.85 12.63
N TYR A 338 33.56 30.75 11.89
CA TYR A 338 32.45 30.38 10.99
C TYR A 338 32.90 29.46 9.84
N THR A 339 34.09 29.70 9.28
CA THR A 339 34.63 28.86 8.20
C THR A 339 35.09 27.49 8.69
N LEU A 340 35.55 27.40 9.95
CA LEU A 340 35.90 26.13 10.59
C LEU A 340 34.65 25.26 10.82
N GLU A 341 33.58 25.84 11.36
CA GLU A 341 32.31 25.14 11.61
C GLU A 341 31.70 24.59 10.31
N ASP A 342 31.67 25.40 9.24
CA ASP A 342 31.17 24.99 7.92
C ASP A 342 31.99 23.86 7.29
N GLU A 343 33.32 23.86 7.47
CA GLU A 343 34.20 22.80 6.96
C GLU A 343 34.02 21.49 7.72
N ILE A 344 33.94 21.54 9.06
CA ILE A 344 33.66 20.36 9.89
C ILE A 344 32.26 19.82 9.55
N ALA A 345 31.24 20.67 9.48
CA ALA A 345 29.88 20.27 9.11
C ALA A 345 29.85 19.57 7.74
N ARG A 346 30.54 20.12 6.73
CA ARG A 346 30.62 19.52 5.39
C ARG A 346 31.35 18.17 5.39
N HIS A 347 32.45 18.06 6.11
CA HIS A 347 33.21 16.81 6.26
C HIS A 347 32.37 15.73 6.93
N LEU A 348 31.67 16.09 8.01
CA LEU A 348 30.74 15.22 8.71
C LEU A 348 29.59 14.76 7.82
N GLN A 349 29.03 15.68 7.04
CA GLN A 349 27.95 15.38 6.12
C GLN A 349 28.39 14.39 5.04
N VAL A 350 29.56 14.58 4.43
CA VAL A 350 30.05 13.70 3.37
C VAL A 350 30.45 12.33 3.90
N ASN A 351 31.12 12.22 5.06
CA ASN A 351 31.70 10.94 5.47
C ASN A 351 30.84 10.14 6.45
N TYR A 352 30.04 10.82 7.28
CA TYR A 352 29.37 10.19 8.42
C TYR A 352 27.84 10.26 8.37
N THR A 353 27.25 11.18 7.57
CA THR A 353 25.77 11.25 7.47
C THR A 353 25.15 10.34 6.43
N HIS A 354 25.93 9.47 5.78
CA HIS A 354 25.39 8.49 4.86
C HIS A 354 24.49 7.47 5.59
N LYS A 355 23.30 7.18 5.02
CA LYS A 355 22.27 6.24 5.51
C LYS A 355 21.23 6.87 6.45
N TYR A 356 21.06 6.38 7.68
CA TYR A 356 19.91 6.69 8.55
C TYR A 356 19.92 8.14 9.08
N LEU A 357 21.11 8.74 9.25
CA LEU A 357 21.29 10.11 9.77
C LEU A 357 20.84 11.19 8.79
N ASP A 358 20.65 10.88 7.50
CA ASP A 358 20.17 11.83 6.49
C ASP A 358 18.74 12.34 6.77
N LYS A 359 18.04 11.77 7.76
CA LYS A 359 16.76 12.28 8.28
C LYS A 359 16.90 13.55 9.13
N TYR A 360 18.11 13.92 9.53
CA TYR A 360 18.40 15.05 10.41
C TYR A 360 19.25 16.11 9.69
N ASN A 361 18.90 17.38 9.87
CA ASN A 361 19.80 18.49 9.64
C ASN A 361 20.83 18.52 10.75
N MET A 362 22.06 18.85 10.40
CA MET A 362 23.18 18.91 11.33
C MET A 362 23.65 20.37 11.39
N SER A 363 23.73 20.91 12.59
CA SER A 363 24.44 22.16 12.87
C SER A 363 25.64 21.84 13.77
N VAL A 364 26.79 22.45 13.50
CA VAL A 364 28.02 22.21 14.24
C VAL A 364 28.46 23.53 14.85
N THR A 365 28.73 23.52 16.16
CA THR A 365 29.27 24.66 16.89
C THR A 365 30.54 24.22 17.60
N VAL A 366 31.64 24.95 17.41
CA VAL A 366 32.92 24.66 18.06
C VAL A 366 33.14 25.68 19.16
N CYS A 367 33.24 25.21 20.41
CA CYS A 367 33.44 26.04 21.58
C CYS A 367 34.82 25.79 22.21
N ASP A 368 35.59 26.86 22.38
CA ASP A 368 36.72 26.91 23.29
C ASP A 368 36.35 27.44 24.68
N GLN A 369 37.30 27.41 25.61
CA GLN A 369 37.10 27.85 26.99
C GLN A 369 36.69 29.33 27.10
N ASP A 370 37.18 30.18 26.20
CA ASP A 370 36.99 31.64 26.25
C ASP A 370 35.98 32.17 25.21
N ASP A 371 35.34 31.29 24.42
CA ASP A 371 34.42 31.73 23.37
C ASP A 371 33.09 32.23 23.95
N GLU A 372 32.61 33.36 23.43
CA GLU A 372 31.32 33.94 23.80
C GLU A 372 30.31 33.80 22.65
N LEU A 373 29.10 33.32 22.98
CA LEU A 373 27.95 33.25 22.07
C LEU A 373 27.00 34.42 22.33
N LEU A 374 26.54 35.06 21.26
CA LEU A 374 25.46 36.05 21.29
C LEU A 374 24.12 35.34 21.02
N ILE A 375 23.28 35.22 22.05
CA ILE A 375 21.99 34.53 21.93
C ILE A 375 20.89 35.52 21.53
N LYS A 376 20.19 35.24 20.42
CA LYS A 376 19.03 36.01 19.95
C LYS A 376 17.72 35.24 20.20
N PRO A 377 16.62 35.92 20.55
CA PRO A 377 16.40 37.39 20.57
C PRO A 377 16.79 38.10 21.88
N GLY A 378 17.41 37.40 22.84
CA GLY A 378 17.74 37.95 24.16
C GLY A 378 18.90 38.96 24.19
N ASP A 379 19.71 39.03 23.13
CA ASP A 379 20.88 39.92 22.96
C ASP A 379 21.84 39.92 24.17
N PHE A 380 22.09 38.75 24.76
CA PHE A 380 23.07 38.58 25.83
C PHE A 380 24.23 37.69 25.39
N LEU A 381 25.43 38.00 25.89
CA LEU A 381 26.66 37.24 25.70
C LEU A 381 26.79 36.22 26.83
N THR A 382 27.03 34.97 26.47
CA THR A 382 27.30 33.89 27.42
C THR A 382 28.46 33.05 26.92
N ASN A 383 29.16 32.37 27.81
CA ASN A 383 30.21 31.44 27.43
C ASN A 383 29.63 30.28 26.62
N CYS A 384 30.26 29.97 25.48
CA CYS A 384 29.80 29.00 24.49
C CYS A 384 29.57 27.61 25.10
N GLN A 385 30.57 27.11 25.83
CA GLN A 385 30.51 25.79 26.45
C GLN A 385 29.49 25.74 27.57
N THR A 386 29.40 26.81 28.38
CA THR A 386 28.44 26.89 29.48
C THR A 386 27.00 26.83 28.97
N TYR A 387 26.70 27.53 27.86
CA TYR A 387 25.35 27.56 27.28
C TYR A 387 24.84 26.17 26.91
N PHE A 388 25.58 25.42 26.10
CA PHE A 388 25.15 24.10 25.64
C PHE A 388 25.13 23.05 26.76
N LEU A 389 26.08 23.11 27.70
CA LEU A 389 26.09 22.20 28.85
C LEU A 389 24.90 22.47 29.79
N GLN A 390 24.58 23.75 30.05
CA GLN A 390 23.38 24.10 30.82
C GLN A 390 22.11 23.66 30.11
N ALA A 391 22.01 23.85 28.80
CA ALA A 391 20.88 23.34 28.03
C ALA A 391 20.77 21.81 28.14
N ALA A 392 21.89 21.08 28.01
CA ALA A 392 21.91 19.63 28.16
C ALA A 392 21.49 19.16 29.57
N ASP A 393 21.82 19.93 30.61
CA ASP A 393 21.50 19.58 32.01
C ASP A 393 20.07 19.98 32.42
N GLU A 394 19.54 21.11 31.90
CA GLU A 394 18.24 21.65 32.29
C GLU A 394 17.07 21.07 31.49
N ILE A 395 17.26 20.84 30.18
CA ILE A 395 16.20 20.38 29.25
C ILE A 395 16.60 19.13 28.47
N GLY A 396 17.78 18.55 28.75
CA GLY A 396 18.29 17.38 28.06
C GLY A 396 18.12 16.08 28.87
N MET A 397 17.54 15.05 28.23
CA MET A 397 17.59 13.67 28.70
C MET A 397 18.77 12.93 28.09
N LYS A 398 19.67 12.43 28.93
CA LYS A 398 20.83 11.65 28.48
C LYS A 398 20.40 10.31 27.86
N SER A 399 20.93 9.99 26.67
CA SER A 399 20.66 8.70 26.00
C SER A 399 21.22 7.51 26.80
N ASN A 400 20.43 6.45 26.88
CA ASN A 400 20.85 5.17 27.49
C ASN A 400 21.88 4.40 26.64
N ILE A 401 21.99 4.72 25.36
CA ILE A 401 22.82 3.97 24.38
C ILE A 401 24.17 4.66 24.17
N SER A 402 24.15 5.99 24.11
CA SER A 402 25.29 6.87 23.80
C SER A 402 25.38 8.00 24.84
N PRO A 403 26.28 7.91 25.83
CA PRO A 403 26.32 8.86 26.95
C PRO A 403 26.74 10.29 26.56
N GLU A 404 27.21 10.49 25.34
CA GLU A 404 27.59 11.78 24.75
C GLU A 404 26.44 12.45 23.96
N LEU A 405 25.25 11.83 23.96
CA LEU A 405 24.08 12.29 23.25
C LEU A 405 22.94 12.61 24.24
N TYR A 406 22.36 13.78 24.09
CA TYR A 406 21.25 14.29 24.89
C TYR A 406 20.05 14.51 23.98
N TYR A 407 18.93 13.88 24.32
CA TYR A 407 17.64 14.20 23.74
C TYR A 407 17.11 15.48 24.37
N MET A 408 16.72 16.46 23.58
CA MET A 408 16.34 17.78 24.06
C MET A 408 14.81 17.90 24.07
N GLU A 409 14.23 18.10 25.26
CA GLU A 409 12.78 18.01 25.50
C GLU A 409 11.96 19.17 24.94
N ASP A 410 12.59 20.32 24.68
CA ASP A 410 11.94 21.59 24.30
C ASP A 410 11.49 21.66 22.83
N ASN A 411 11.48 20.54 22.12
CA ASN A 411 10.98 20.54 20.76
C ASN A 411 9.46 20.34 20.71
N LEU A 412 8.74 21.34 20.20
CA LEU A 412 7.28 21.33 20.01
C LEU A 412 6.82 20.23 19.05
N LEU A 413 7.70 19.86 18.12
CA LEU A 413 7.48 18.82 17.15
C LEU A 413 8.83 18.18 16.75
N GLY A 414 8.93 16.86 16.94
CA GLY A 414 10.00 16.00 16.44
C GLY A 414 11.26 15.94 17.30
N THR A 415 12.18 15.09 16.88
CA THR A 415 13.34 14.74 17.68
C THR A 415 14.48 15.75 17.49
N TYR A 416 14.92 16.38 18.58
CA TYR A 416 16.11 17.21 18.64
C TYR A 416 17.14 16.53 19.55
N TYR A 417 18.33 16.30 19.02
CA TYR A 417 19.44 15.78 19.79
C TYR A 417 20.59 16.79 19.82
N LEU A 418 21.20 16.91 21.00
CA LEU A 418 22.46 17.61 21.20
C LEU A 418 23.54 16.56 21.49
N ALA A 419 24.55 16.50 20.64
CA ALA A 419 25.72 15.68 20.87
C ALA A 419 26.89 16.52 21.36
N VAL A 420 27.59 16.00 22.36
CA VAL A 420 28.72 16.68 23.03
C VAL A 420 29.98 15.86 22.81
N ILE A 421 30.90 16.39 22.00
CA ILE A 421 32.15 15.70 21.66
C ILE A 421 33.32 16.50 22.24
N GLN A 422 33.98 15.92 23.24
CA GLN A 422 35.18 16.51 23.84
C GLN A 422 36.40 16.11 23.03
N MET A 423 37.14 17.10 22.52
CA MET A 423 38.38 16.87 21.77
C MET A 423 39.56 17.13 22.69
N ASN A 424 40.33 16.08 22.97
CA ASN A 424 41.53 16.19 23.79
C ASN A 424 42.71 16.59 22.92
N ASN A 425 43.14 17.85 23.02
CA ASN A 425 44.41 18.26 22.44
C ASN A 425 45.55 17.68 23.30
N ASN A 426 46.54 17.07 22.65
CA ASN A 426 47.64 16.36 23.33
C ASN A 426 48.57 17.27 24.14
N GLU A 427 48.35 18.58 24.14
CA GLU A 427 49.14 19.56 24.90
C GLU A 427 48.26 20.31 25.92
N SER A 428 48.17 19.72 27.13
CA SER A 428 47.58 20.28 28.34
C SER A 428 46.04 20.37 28.37
N ALA A 429 45.44 19.86 29.45
CA ALA A 429 44.01 19.94 29.77
C ALA A 429 43.45 21.38 29.93
N ALA A 430 44.28 22.40 29.71
CA ALA A 430 43.93 23.81 29.78
C ALA A 430 43.29 24.34 28.48
N ASN A 431 43.37 23.63 27.35
CA ASN A 431 42.80 24.05 26.06
C ASN A 431 41.91 22.95 25.44
N ALA A 432 40.96 22.42 26.22
CA ALA A 432 40.03 21.40 25.73
C ALA A 432 38.92 22.06 24.88
N THR A 433 38.96 21.86 23.56
CA THR A 433 37.91 22.31 22.64
C THR A 433 36.75 21.29 22.66
N THR A 434 35.52 21.78 22.74
CA THR A 434 34.32 20.93 22.69
C THR A 434 33.52 21.23 21.43
N ILE A 435 33.17 20.18 20.69
CA ILE A 435 32.29 20.28 19.53
C ILE A 435 30.87 19.92 19.98
N PHE A 436 29.94 20.83 19.75
CA PHE A 436 28.52 20.59 19.91
C PHE A 436 27.91 20.34 18.53
N ILE A 437 27.19 19.22 18.40
CA ILE A 437 26.49 18.89 17.16
C ILE A 437 25.01 18.80 17.47
N GLU A 438 24.23 19.64 16.80
CA GLU A 438 22.79 19.66 16.91
C GLU A 438 22.17 18.90 15.75
N PHE A 439 21.35 17.91 16.06
CA PHE A 439 20.59 17.15 15.10
C PHE A 439 19.13 17.52 15.18
N TYR A 440 18.67 18.26 14.18
CA TYR A 440 17.28 18.65 14.03
C TYR A 440 16.61 17.74 13.02
N PHE A 441 15.52 17.06 13.38
CA PHE A 441 14.77 16.27 12.40
C PHE A 441 14.37 17.16 11.20
N LYS A 442 14.73 16.79 9.96
CA LYS A 442 14.77 17.69 8.78
C LYS A 442 13.47 18.43 8.44
N TYR A 443 12.32 18.06 9.00
CA TYR A 443 11.04 18.44 8.45
C TYR A 443 9.97 18.78 9.47
N ILE A 444 10.17 19.86 10.21
CA ILE A 444 9.12 20.45 11.04
C ILE A 444 9.21 21.97 10.88
N PRO A 445 8.23 22.62 10.22
CA PRO A 445 8.22 24.08 10.12
C PRO A 445 7.95 24.65 11.51
N GLU A 446 8.97 25.27 12.10
CA GLU A 446 8.80 26.07 13.30
C GLU A 446 8.21 27.45 12.94
N GLY A 447 7.23 27.89 13.72
CA GLY A 447 6.78 29.29 13.74
C GLY A 447 5.35 29.56 13.20
N LEU A 448 4.67 30.49 13.87
CA LEU A 448 3.44 31.12 13.39
C LEU A 448 3.77 31.99 12.16
N GLY A 449 3.33 31.60 10.96
CA GLY A 449 3.38 32.46 9.77
C GLY A 449 4.17 31.93 8.58
N TYR A 450 4.79 30.74 8.66
CA TYR A 450 5.37 30.10 7.48
C TYR A 450 4.25 29.60 6.53
N PRO A 451 4.21 30.05 5.27
CA PRO A 451 3.20 29.60 4.31
C PRO A 451 3.39 28.11 3.97
N GLU A 452 2.30 27.35 4.00
CA GLU A 452 2.26 25.96 3.52
C GLU A 452 2.78 25.81 2.07
N LEU A 453 2.76 26.88 1.27
CA LEU A 453 3.21 26.89 -0.12
C LEU A 453 4.73 26.71 -0.33
N LEU A 454 5.57 26.93 0.69
CA LEU A 454 7.03 26.74 0.58
C LEU A 454 7.47 25.30 0.86
N ILE A 455 6.50 24.43 1.14
CA ILE A 455 6.74 23.06 1.54
C ILE A 455 6.75 22.18 0.29
N ASP A 456 7.91 21.58 -0.01
CA ASP A 456 8.06 20.63 -1.11
C ASP A 456 7.43 19.27 -0.74
N GLU A 457 6.25 18.99 -1.31
CA GLU A 457 5.47 17.77 -1.08
C GLU A 457 6.16 16.46 -1.55
N SER A 458 7.30 16.57 -2.24
CA SER A 458 8.00 15.41 -2.83
C SER A 458 8.79 14.56 -1.83
N LYS A 459 8.96 15.01 -0.58
CA LYS A 459 9.74 14.32 0.47
C LYS A 459 8.87 13.57 1.48
N GLY A 460 9.33 12.39 1.92
CA GLY A 460 8.49 11.37 2.57
C GLY A 460 7.77 11.78 3.86
N PHE A 461 8.36 12.65 4.69
CA PHE A 461 7.71 13.15 5.92
C PHE A 461 6.65 14.23 5.63
N THR A 462 6.90 15.09 4.64
CA THR A 462 5.95 16.10 4.18
C THR A 462 4.63 15.50 3.68
N LYS A 463 4.71 14.39 2.95
CA LYS A 463 3.53 13.65 2.46
C LYS A 463 2.70 13.04 3.59
N LEU A 464 3.32 12.80 4.76
CA LEU A 464 2.63 12.34 5.96
C LEU A 464 1.86 13.51 6.60
N LEU A 465 2.50 14.68 6.73
CA LEU A 465 1.88 15.88 7.29
C LEU A 465 0.77 16.45 6.41
N SER A 466 0.83 16.34 5.08
CA SER A 466 -0.23 16.86 4.20
C SER A 466 -1.58 16.15 4.38
N LYS A 467 -1.58 14.90 4.88
CA LYS A 467 -2.80 14.09 5.07
C LYS A 467 -3.49 14.31 6.42
N TYR A 468 -2.76 14.85 7.41
CA TYR A 468 -3.21 14.91 8.79
C TYR A 468 -3.08 16.32 9.34
N SER A 469 -4.01 16.71 10.20
CA SER A 469 -3.81 17.86 11.09
C SER A 469 -3.30 17.36 12.43
N LEU A 470 -2.46 18.15 13.09
CA LEU A 470 -1.79 17.79 14.33
C LEU A 470 -2.00 18.89 15.37
N ALA A 471 -2.10 18.51 16.63
CA ALA A 471 -2.05 19.43 17.75
C ALA A 471 -1.35 18.82 18.94
N ASN A 472 -0.43 19.58 19.53
CA ASN A 472 0.28 19.21 20.74
C ASN A 472 -0.29 20.02 21.91
N TYR A 473 -0.65 19.32 22.97
CA TYR A 473 -1.18 19.86 24.21
C TYR A 473 -0.23 19.53 25.36
N GLN A 474 0.03 20.48 26.24
CA GLN A 474 0.73 20.24 27.51
C GLN A 474 -0.19 20.72 28.63
N ASP A 475 -0.38 19.89 29.66
CA ASP A 475 -1.29 20.18 30.77
C ASP A 475 -2.71 20.58 30.29
N SER A 476 -3.16 19.94 29.21
CA SER A 476 -4.44 20.21 28.52
C SER A 476 -4.57 21.56 27.82
N VAL A 477 -3.50 22.34 27.66
CA VAL A 477 -3.46 23.62 26.92
C VAL A 477 -2.78 23.40 25.56
N LEU A 478 -3.38 23.93 24.50
CA LEU A 478 -2.82 23.85 23.15
C LEU A 478 -1.54 24.69 23.05
N ILE A 479 -0.41 24.06 22.75
CA ILE A 479 0.87 24.75 22.55
C ILE A 479 1.21 24.85 21.07
N TYR A 480 0.92 23.80 20.29
CA TYR A 480 1.26 23.75 18.88
C TYR A 480 0.13 23.15 18.05
N LYS A 481 -0.05 23.64 16.81
CA LYS A 481 -0.99 23.07 15.83
C LYS A 481 -0.44 23.14 14.41
N PHE A 482 -0.84 22.18 13.57
CA PHE A 482 -0.51 22.13 12.15
C PHE A 482 -1.67 21.57 11.32
N GLY A 483 -1.83 22.05 10.09
CA GLY A 483 -2.81 21.58 9.12
C GLY A 483 -4.18 22.26 9.20
N ASN A 484 -5.15 21.70 8.47
CA ASN A 484 -6.44 22.33 8.16
C ASN A 484 -7.47 22.35 9.30
N TYR A 485 -7.30 21.52 10.35
CA TYR A 485 -8.28 21.45 11.44
C TYR A 485 -8.07 22.56 12.49
N PHE A 486 -9.16 23.22 12.88
CA PHE A 486 -9.15 24.23 13.95
C PHE A 486 -9.26 23.57 15.33
N TYR A 487 -8.12 23.43 16.00
CA TYR A 487 -8.06 22.85 17.34
C TYR A 487 -8.52 23.81 18.44
N PRO A 488 -9.29 23.32 19.43
CA PRO A 488 -9.65 24.09 20.61
C PRO A 488 -8.44 24.38 21.50
N SER A 489 -8.45 25.50 22.23
CA SER A 489 -7.37 25.87 23.13
C SER A 489 -7.21 24.94 24.34
N ARG A 490 -8.25 24.16 24.68
CA ARG A 490 -8.21 23.17 25.74
C ARG A 490 -8.62 21.79 25.24
N LEU A 491 -7.87 20.77 25.65
CA LEU A 491 -8.04 19.38 25.21
C LEU A 491 -9.38 18.77 25.65
N ASN A 492 -9.88 19.16 26.82
CA ASN A 492 -11.12 18.68 27.43
C ASN A 492 -12.41 19.06 26.67
N ILE A 493 -12.30 19.83 25.58
CA ILE A 493 -13.41 20.06 24.64
C ILE A 493 -13.67 18.80 23.78
N PHE A 494 -12.67 17.95 23.58
CA PHE A 494 -12.85 16.67 22.91
C PHE A 494 -13.41 15.61 23.87
N SER A 495 -14.41 14.86 23.39
CA SER A 495 -14.94 13.69 24.08
C SER A 495 -14.36 12.41 23.48
N PHE A 496 -13.19 12.00 23.97
CA PHE A 496 -12.53 10.78 23.52
C PHE A 496 -13.19 9.52 24.11
N ASP A 497 -13.30 8.46 23.30
CA ASP A 497 -13.71 7.14 23.77
C ASP A 497 -12.55 6.40 24.48
N SER A 498 -12.80 5.17 24.93
CA SER A 498 -11.79 4.34 25.61
C SER A 498 -10.54 4.04 24.76
N ASN A 499 -10.64 4.23 23.44
CA ASN A 499 -9.56 3.98 22.49
C ASN A 499 -8.88 5.30 22.05
N GLY A 500 -9.18 6.43 22.71
CA GLY A 500 -8.61 7.74 22.38
C GLY A 500 -9.20 8.37 21.11
N ILE A 501 -10.40 7.96 20.67
CA ILE A 501 -11.01 8.43 19.42
C ILE A 501 -12.13 9.42 19.71
N ALA A 502 -12.15 10.54 18.98
CA ALA A 502 -13.26 11.49 18.99
C ALA A 502 -13.68 11.86 17.56
N TYR A 503 -14.94 12.27 17.40
CA TYR A 503 -15.48 12.75 16.12
C TYR A 503 -16.07 14.13 16.31
N GLN A 504 -15.52 15.14 15.64
CA GLN A 504 -15.96 16.52 15.79
C GLN A 504 -15.74 17.33 14.51
N ASN A 505 -16.71 18.17 14.14
CA ASN A 505 -16.64 19.07 12.98
C ASN A 505 -16.23 18.39 11.66
N GLY A 506 -16.66 17.13 11.45
CA GLY A 506 -16.33 16.37 10.23
C GLY A 506 -14.92 15.74 10.23
N TYR A 507 -14.24 15.68 11.38
CA TYR A 507 -12.93 15.06 11.53
C TYR A 507 -12.98 13.89 12.52
N ARG A 508 -12.10 12.90 12.29
CA ARG A 508 -11.77 11.84 13.24
C ARG A 508 -10.46 12.21 13.93
N HIS A 509 -10.53 12.36 15.24
CA HIS A 509 -9.40 12.68 16.11
C HIS A 509 -8.91 11.40 16.78
N TYR A 510 -7.60 11.22 16.82
CA TYR A 510 -6.94 10.19 17.60
C TYR A 510 -5.98 10.87 18.57
N HIS A 511 -6.18 10.60 19.87
CA HIS A 511 -5.40 11.17 20.95
C HIS A 511 -4.47 10.13 21.54
N ILE A 512 -3.19 10.49 21.64
CA ILE A 512 -2.16 9.72 22.33
C ILE A 512 -1.53 10.59 23.42
N VAL A 513 -1.34 10.01 24.60
CA VAL A 513 -0.72 10.68 25.75
C VAL A 513 0.75 10.23 25.78
N SER A 514 1.67 11.19 25.79
CA SER A 514 3.10 10.93 26.01
C SER A 514 3.41 10.91 27.51
N GLU A 515 4.61 10.47 27.86
CA GLU A 515 5.12 10.64 29.21
C GLU A 515 5.19 12.15 29.53
N GLU A 516 5.06 12.54 30.80
CA GLU A 516 5.10 13.95 31.28
C GLU A 516 3.88 14.85 31.00
N GLY A 517 2.71 14.30 30.68
CA GLY A 517 1.48 15.11 30.56
C GLY A 517 1.32 15.88 29.24
N ARG A 518 2.17 15.57 28.26
CA ARG A 518 2.01 15.95 26.85
C ARG A 518 0.96 15.06 26.17
N GLY A 519 0.13 15.65 25.33
CA GLY A 519 -0.95 14.97 24.60
C GLY A 519 -0.96 15.39 23.13
N LEU A 520 -0.83 14.42 22.24
CA LEU A 520 -0.85 14.67 20.79
C LEU A 520 -2.20 14.24 20.22
N VAL A 521 -2.84 15.13 19.46
CA VAL A 521 -4.07 14.86 18.73
C VAL A 521 -3.83 14.89 17.23
N VAL A 522 -3.89 13.72 16.60
CA VAL A 522 -3.80 13.57 15.15
C VAL A 522 -5.20 13.48 14.57
N SER A 523 -5.52 14.37 13.65
CA SER A 523 -6.87 14.49 13.07
C SER A 523 -6.85 14.24 11.56
N LYS A 524 -7.87 13.56 11.06
CA LYS A 524 -8.10 13.38 9.62
C LYS A 524 -9.54 13.70 9.25
N PRO A 525 -9.80 14.20 8.02
CA PRO A 525 -11.17 14.41 7.56
C PRO A 525 -11.93 13.08 7.54
N GLN A 526 -13.20 13.12 7.95
CA GLN A 526 -14.09 11.97 7.82
C GLN A 526 -14.47 11.76 6.36
N LYS A 527 -14.72 10.51 6.01
CA LYS A 527 -15.20 10.16 4.69
C LYS A 527 -16.63 10.68 4.49
N ASN A 528 -16.85 11.42 3.42
CA ASN A 528 -18.17 11.92 3.03
C ASN A 528 -18.98 10.84 2.31
N LEU A 529 -20.27 11.10 2.09
CA LEU A 529 -21.15 10.17 1.34
C LEU A 529 -20.60 9.85 -0.07
N ILE A 530 -19.94 10.82 -0.71
CA ILE A 530 -19.31 10.63 -2.02
C ILE A 530 -18.22 9.56 -1.93
N ASP A 531 -17.42 9.55 -0.87
CA ASP A 531 -16.30 8.62 -0.66
C ASP A 531 -16.79 7.18 -0.43
N ILE A 532 -18.02 7.05 0.07
CA ILE A 532 -18.71 5.78 0.28
C ILE A 532 -19.27 5.24 -1.05
N VAL A 533 -19.85 6.12 -1.89
CA VAL A 533 -20.55 5.73 -3.12
C VAL A 533 -19.62 5.65 -4.34
N ALA A 534 -18.60 6.49 -4.41
CA ALA A 534 -17.66 6.55 -5.54
C ALA A 534 -17.05 5.19 -5.92
N PRO A 535 -16.53 4.36 -4.97
CA PRO A 535 -16.00 3.04 -5.30
C PRO A 535 -16.99 2.18 -6.10
N PHE A 536 -18.29 2.28 -5.80
CA PHE A 536 -19.34 1.54 -6.50
C PHE A 536 -19.45 1.91 -7.97
N SER A 537 -19.43 3.20 -8.30
CA SER A 537 -19.48 3.66 -9.69
C SER A 537 -18.26 3.17 -10.47
N TYR A 538 -17.06 3.29 -9.90
CA TYR A 538 -15.83 2.87 -10.57
C TYR A 538 -15.73 1.36 -10.74
N PHE A 539 -15.98 0.57 -9.69
CA PHE A 539 -15.94 -0.88 -9.79
C PHE A 539 -17.05 -1.43 -10.68
N SER A 540 -18.26 -0.85 -10.65
CA SER A 540 -19.34 -1.26 -11.55
C SER A 540 -18.97 -1.02 -13.01
N PHE A 541 -18.43 0.16 -13.33
CA PHE A 541 -17.97 0.48 -14.67
C PHE A 541 -16.84 -0.48 -15.11
N LEU A 542 -15.81 -0.64 -14.28
CA LEU A 542 -14.66 -1.46 -14.60
C LEU A 542 -15.04 -2.94 -14.78
N LEU A 543 -15.86 -3.49 -13.89
CA LEU A 543 -16.37 -4.87 -14.02
C LEU A 543 -17.28 -5.04 -15.24
N ALA A 544 -18.10 -4.04 -15.59
CA ALA A 544 -18.92 -4.07 -16.80
C ALA A 544 -18.06 -4.09 -18.07
N VAL A 545 -17.02 -3.24 -18.15
CA VAL A 545 -16.07 -3.21 -19.27
C VAL A 545 -15.32 -4.54 -19.37
N LEU A 546 -14.76 -5.03 -18.26
CA LEU A 546 -14.05 -6.32 -18.23
C LEU A 546 -14.97 -7.48 -18.61
N GLY A 547 -16.19 -7.50 -18.06
CA GLY A 547 -17.22 -8.49 -18.39
C GLY A 547 -17.56 -8.46 -19.87
N PHE A 548 -17.77 -7.28 -20.45
CA PHE A 548 -18.02 -7.11 -21.89
C PHE A 548 -16.85 -7.61 -22.74
N LEU A 549 -15.60 -7.28 -22.39
CA LEU A 549 -14.41 -7.75 -23.11
C LEU A 549 -14.30 -9.27 -23.08
N ILE A 550 -14.45 -9.88 -21.90
CA ILE A 550 -14.34 -11.33 -21.73
C ILE A 550 -15.47 -12.06 -22.47
N ILE A 551 -16.71 -11.55 -22.39
CA ILE A 551 -17.88 -12.09 -23.09
C ILE A 551 -17.72 -11.95 -24.61
N GLY A 552 -17.25 -10.79 -25.07
CA GLY A 552 -17.05 -10.48 -26.48
C GLY A 552 -15.94 -11.29 -27.14
N ILE A 553 -14.84 -11.55 -26.43
CA ILE A 553 -13.68 -12.30 -26.92
C ILE A 553 -13.92 -13.82 -26.85
N GLY A 554 -14.47 -14.33 -25.73
CA GLY A 554 -14.44 -15.76 -25.41
C GLY A 554 -15.73 -16.55 -25.66
N PHE A 555 -16.89 -16.03 -25.26
CA PHE A 555 -18.08 -16.87 -25.04
C PHE A 555 -19.13 -16.79 -26.15
N TYR A 556 -19.34 -15.60 -26.73
CA TYR A 556 -20.44 -15.35 -27.66
C TYR A 556 -20.00 -14.74 -28.99
N ARG A 557 -18.74 -14.93 -29.41
CA ARG A 557 -18.18 -14.32 -30.65
C ARG A 557 -19.13 -14.37 -31.86
N LYS A 558 -19.81 -15.51 -32.10
CA LYS A 558 -20.80 -15.65 -33.20
C LYS A 558 -22.06 -14.81 -33.00
N GLN A 559 -22.56 -14.74 -31.77
CA GLN A 559 -23.75 -13.96 -31.43
C GLN A 559 -23.45 -12.47 -31.34
N LEU A 560 -22.28 -12.08 -30.83
CA LEU A 560 -21.78 -10.70 -30.87
C LEU A 560 -21.60 -10.21 -32.32
N LEU A 561 -21.02 -11.04 -33.21
CA LEU A 561 -20.91 -10.71 -34.64
C LEU A 561 -22.29 -10.58 -35.32
N SER A 562 -23.25 -11.41 -34.92
CA SER A 562 -24.65 -11.32 -35.37
C SER A 562 -25.34 -10.05 -34.83
N ASP A 563 -25.16 -9.72 -33.56
CA ASP A 563 -25.77 -8.53 -32.93
C ASP A 563 -25.12 -7.25 -33.44
N LEU A 564 -23.81 -7.24 -33.71
CA LEU A 564 -23.09 -6.21 -34.45
C LEU A 564 -23.59 -6.05 -35.89
N SER A 565 -24.30 -7.02 -36.47
CA SER A 565 -24.98 -6.83 -37.75
C SER A 565 -26.32 -6.09 -37.59
N SER A 566 -26.89 -6.11 -36.39
CA SER A 566 -28.15 -5.42 -36.12
C SER A 566 -27.95 -3.91 -36.05
N PHE A 567 -28.81 -3.18 -36.76
CA PHE A 567 -28.78 -1.71 -36.80
C PHE A 567 -28.96 -1.07 -35.41
N ARG A 568 -29.83 -1.67 -34.56
CA ARG A 568 -30.11 -1.18 -33.21
C ARG A 568 -28.87 -1.23 -32.31
N PHE A 569 -28.11 -2.33 -32.33
CA PHE A 569 -26.92 -2.48 -31.51
C PHE A 569 -25.78 -1.57 -31.98
N ARG A 570 -25.61 -1.39 -33.30
CA ARG A 570 -24.67 -0.41 -33.87
C ARG A 570 -24.96 1.00 -33.39
N LEU A 571 -26.23 1.41 -33.41
CA LEU A 571 -26.65 2.71 -32.90
C LEU A 571 -26.41 2.86 -31.40
N GLN A 572 -26.67 1.82 -30.60
CA GLN A 572 -26.45 1.84 -29.14
C GLN A 572 -24.97 1.92 -28.77
N ILE A 573 -24.09 1.15 -29.44
CA ILE A 573 -22.64 1.28 -29.25
C ILE A 573 -22.19 2.66 -29.69
N PHE A 574 -22.62 3.14 -30.87
CA PHE A 574 -22.20 4.44 -31.38
C PHE A 574 -22.59 5.59 -30.43
N SER A 575 -23.82 5.59 -29.90
CA SER A 575 -24.26 6.60 -28.95
C SER A 575 -23.51 6.51 -27.62
N LEU A 576 -23.30 5.29 -27.09
CA LEU A 576 -22.55 5.07 -25.85
C LEU A 576 -21.09 5.52 -26.00
N THR A 577 -20.42 5.13 -27.09
CA THR A 577 -19.02 5.51 -27.36
C THR A 577 -18.89 7.02 -27.54
N THR A 578 -19.84 7.66 -28.24
CA THR A 578 -19.83 9.13 -28.40
C THR A 578 -20.02 9.83 -27.05
N LEU A 579 -20.95 9.37 -26.22
CA LEU A 579 -21.15 9.90 -24.85
C LEU A 579 -19.90 9.73 -23.98
N MET A 580 -19.29 8.54 -24.00
CA MET A 580 -18.06 8.27 -23.26
C MET A 580 -16.91 9.16 -23.73
N LEU A 581 -16.73 9.32 -25.04
CA LEU A 581 -15.71 10.20 -25.61
C LEU A 581 -15.93 11.66 -25.19
N SER A 582 -17.17 12.14 -25.22
CA SER A 582 -17.51 13.48 -24.75
C SER A 582 -17.17 13.68 -23.28
N PHE A 583 -17.49 12.71 -22.41
CA PHE A 583 -17.13 12.81 -20.99
C PHE A 583 -15.62 12.80 -20.75
N VAL A 584 -14.86 11.99 -21.50
CA VAL A 584 -13.40 11.98 -21.41
C VAL A 584 -12.82 13.33 -21.85
N ILE A 585 -13.31 13.89 -22.96
CA ILE A 585 -12.88 15.20 -23.45
C ILE A 585 -13.21 16.30 -22.44
N ILE A 586 -14.43 16.31 -21.89
CA ILE A 586 -14.83 17.27 -20.85
C ILE A 586 -13.95 17.11 -19.61
N GLY A 587 -13.68 15.88 -19.19
CA GLY A 587 -12.80 15.59 -18.05
C GLY A 587 -11.39 16.14 -18.26
N ILE A 588 -10.78 15.89 -19.42
CA ILE A 588 -9.45 16.41 -19.77
C ILE A 588 -9.42 17.93 -19.86
N ILE A 589 -10.52 18.57 -20.29
CA ILE A 589 -10.59 20.03 -20.38
C ILE A 589 -10.82 20.68 -19.01
N SER A 590 -11.53 20.00 -18.09
CA SER A 590 -11.83 20.54 -16.75
C SER A 590 -10.68 20.41 -15.76
N THR A 591 -9.67 19.60 -16.10
CA THR A 591 -8.43 19.38 -15.35
C THR A 591 -7.33 20.26 -15.91
#